data_AF-A0A8T4HS96-F1
#
_entry.id   AF-A0A8T4HS96-F1
#
_cell.length_a   1.000
_cell.length_b   1.000
_cell.length_c   1.000
_cell.angle_alpha   90.00
_cell.angle_beta   90.00
_cell.angle_gamma   90.00
#
_symmetry.space_group_name_H-M   'P 1'
#
loop_
_entity.id
_entity.type
_entity.pdbx_description
1 polymer ?
#
loop_
_entity_poly.entity_id
_entity_poly.type
_entity_poly.pdbx_seq_one_letter_code
_entity_poly.pdbx_strand_id
1 'polypeptide(L)'
;MTSDLVRRWAEAILGQVGAPPDAALTVTERLEAGTTGAASASETAMESVWDEEGGALTDTEAEAASPASGPVDIAATLTFADGSAVSVEFAAGTSGTDAVVLLADRLQEAVLEESGGIPRPPCPGHDHPAVAAEVNGVPSWTCPHGMGRTTRPILRDAG
;
A
#
# COMPACT_ATOMS: atom_id res chain seq x y z
N MET A 1 8.66 3.48 -7.00
CA MET A 1 7.21 3.39 -7.27
C MET A 1 6.60 4.73 -6.90
N THR A 2 5.64 5.24 -7.66
CA THR A 2 5.01 6.56 -7.42
C THR A 2 3.50 6.41 -7.18
N SER A 3 2.89 7.38 -6.51
CA SER A 3 1.43 7.40 -6.27
C SER A 3 0.60 7.38 -7.56
N ASP A 4 1.02 8.11 -8.60
CA ASP A 4 0.39 8.07 -9.92
C ASP A 4 0.39 6.67 -10.55
N LEU A 5 1.50 5.93 -10.39
CA LEU A 5 1.63 4.59 -10.93
C LEU A 5 0.69 3.61 -10.19
N VAL A 6 0.68 3.67 -8.85
CA VAL A 6 -0.23 2.87 -8.02
C VAL A 6 -1.70 3.20 -8.32
N ARG A 7 -2.03 4.48 -8.56
CA ARG A 7 -3.37 4.90 -8.97
C ARG A 7 -3.77 4.23 -10.29
N ARG A 8 -2.93 4.28 -11.31
CA ARG A 8 -3.21 3.66 -12.62
C ARG A 8 -3.41 2.16 -12.51
N TRP A 9 -2.61 1.48 -11.68
CA TRP A 9 -2.76 0.05 -11.42
C TRP A 9 -4.10 -0.24 -10.74
N ALA A 10 -4.44 0.50 -9.68
CA ALA A 10 -5.70 0.36 -8.96
C ALA A 10 -6.90 0.57 -9.90
N GLU A 11 -6.91 1.63 -10.70
CA GLU A 11 -7.99 1.89 -11.67
C GLU A 11 -8.13 0.76 -12.69
N ALA A 12 -7.01 0.25 -13.23
CA ALA A 12 -7.02 -0.86 -14.16
C ALA A 12 -7.53 -2.17 -13.53
N ILE A 13 -7.19 -2.43 -12.26
CA ILE A 13 -7.67 -3.57 -11.49
C ILE A 13 -9.16 -3.43 -11.23
N LEU A 14 -9.62 -2.28 -10.73
CA LEU A 14 -11.03 -1.99 -10.42
C LEU A 14 -11.92 -2.15 -11.66
N GLY A 15 -11.43 -1.74 -12.84
CA GLY A 15 -12.11 -1.98 -14.10
C GLY A 15 -12.26 -3.47 -14.47
N GLN A 16 -11.32 -4.32 -14.04
CA GLN A 16 -11.37 -5.76 -14.28
C GLN A 16 -12.22 -6.52 -13.26
N VAL A 17 -12.13 -6.14 -11.99
CA VAL A 17 -12.97 -6.72 -10.92
C VAL A 17 -14.36 -6.10 -10.93
N GLY A 18 -14.64 -5.06 -11.70
CA GLY A 18 -15.97 -4.48 -11.84
C GLY A 18 -16.46 -3.81 -10.55
N ALA A 19 -15.62 -2.93 -9.98
CA ALA A 19 -15.97 -2.14 -8.80
C ALA A 19 -17.25 -1.31 -9.05
N PRO A 20 -18.08 -1.09 -8.02
CA PRO A 20 -19.28 -0.28 -8.16
C PRO A 20 -18.93 1.17 -8.55
N PRO A 21 -19.76 1.84 -9.36
CA PRO A 21 -19.44 3.16 -9.93
C PRO A 21 -19.37 4.28 -8.88
N ASP A 22 -19.94 4.04 -7.69
CA ASP A 22 -19.96 4.92 -6.54
C ASP A 22 -18.79 4.68 -5.57
N ALA A 23 -17.93 3.68 -5.81
CA ALA A 23 -16.70 3.51 -5.05
C ALA A 23 -15.67 4.59 -5.40
N ALA A 24 -15.00 5.11 -4.37
CA ALA A 24 -13.99 6.15 -4.48
C ALA A 24 -12.60 5.59 -4.22
N LEU A 25 -11.66 5.83 -5.14
CA LEU A 25 -10.24 5.48 -4.98
C LEU A 25 -9.44 6.72 -4.57
N THR A 26 -8.71 6.62 -3.46
CA THR A 26 -7.73 7.60 -3.01
C THR A 26 -6.35 6.95 -2.94
N VAL A 27 -5.31 7.68 -3.36
CA VAL A 27 -3.91 7.23 -3.24
C VAL A 27 -3.12 8.33 -2.55
N THR A 28 -2.41 7.98 -1.48
CA THR A 28 -1.63 8.91 -0.66
C THR A 28 -0.18 8.46 -0.56
N GLU A 29 0.71 9.44 -0.46
CA GLU A 29 2.13 9.23 -0.17
C GLU A 29 2.34 9.59 1.29
N ARG A 30 2.83 8.63 2.09
CA ARG A 30 3.32 8.88 3.44
C ARG A 30 4.83 9.03 3.33
N LEU A 31 5.29 10.25 3.54
CA LEU A 31 6.68 10.48 3.88
C LEU A 31 6.86 9.96 5.30
N GLU A 32 7.77 8.99 5.49
CA GLU A 32 8.25 8.68 6.83
C GLU A 32 8.74 9.99 7.43
N ALA A 33 8.06 10.45 8.50
CA ALA A 33 8.54 11.55 9.29
C ALA A 33 9.88 11.08 9.83
N GLY A 34 10.98 11.57 9.24
CA GLY A 34 12.33 11.20 9.64
C GLY A 34 12.37 11.21 11.14
N THR A 35 12.68 10.05 11.73
CA THR A 35 12.78 9.91 13.17
C THR A 35 13.88 10.86 13.65
N THR A 36 13.52 12.10 13.96
CA THR A 36 14.31 12.91 14.86
C THR A 36 14.26 12.12 16.15
N GLY A 37 15.38 11.49 16.49
CA GLY A 37 15.52 10.71 17.70
C GLY A 37 15.13 11.55 18.91
N ALA A 38 13.86 11.48 19.30
CA ALA A 38 13.43 11.77 20.64
C ALA A 38 13.66 10.45 21.39
N ALA A 39 14.82 10.39 22.05
CA ALA A 39 15.11 9.37 23.03
C ALA A 39 13.86 9.16 23.89
N SER A 40 13.34 7.93 23.88
CA SER A 40 12.40 7.46 24.88
C SER A 40 13.16 7.42 26.21
N ALA A 41 13.28 8.56 26.87
CA ALA A 41 13.59 8.62 28.28
C ALA A 41 12.35 8.10 29.01
N SER A 42 12.30 6.79 29.25
CA SER A 42 11.45 6.24 30.28
C SER A 42 11.98 6.79 31.61
N GLU A 43 11.26 7.76 32.16
CA GLU A 43 11.58 8.45 33.40
C GLU A 43 11.64 7.44 34.56
N THR A 44 12.86 7.06 34.92
CA THR A 44 13.16 6.54 36.25
C THR A 44 13.29 7.71 37.20
N ALA A 45 12.50 7.64 38.28
CA ALA A 45 12.75 8.22 39.60
C ALA A 45 12.82 9.77 39.71
N MET A 46 11.78 10.31 40.36
CA MET A 46 11.92 11.50 41.21
C MET A 46 12.97 11.22 42.31
N GLU A 47 13.95 12.10 42.48
CA GLU A 47 14.02 13.06 43.60
C GLU A 47 15.42 13.69 43.77
N SER A 48 15.45 15.03 43.90
CA SER A 48 16.45 15.90 44.58
C SER A 48 17.88 15.99 43.99
N VAL A 49 18.62 17.12 43.94
CA VAL A 49 18.54 18.48 44.52
C VAL A 49 19.74 19.30 43.98
N TRP A 50 19.57 20.62 43.81
CA TRP A 50 20.49 21.79 43.59
C TRP A 50 22.02 21.61 43.76
N ASP A 51 22.99 22.31 43.13
CA ASP A 51 23.07 23.56 42.34
C ASP A 51 24.51 23.74 41.76
N GLU A 52 24.67 24.76 40.89
CA GLU A 52 25.87 25.55 40.51
C GLU A 52 26.88 25.15 39.39
N GLU A 53 27.00 26.13 38.47
CA GLU A 53 28.17 26.63 37.72
C GLU A 53 28.86 25.74 36.67
N GLY A 54 28.76 26.20 35.41
CA GLY A 54 29.85 26.00 34.46
C GLY A 54 29.45 25.77 33.01
N GLY A 55 29.33 26.86 32.26
CA GLY A 55 30.13 26.96 31.05
C GLY A 55 29.50 26.58 29.70
N ALA A 56 29.74 27.51 28.77
CA ALA A 56 29.91 27.31 27.34
C ALA A 56 28.64 27.15 26.49
N LEU A 57 28.24 28.31 25.96
CA LEU A 57 27.66 28.49 24.64
C LEU A 57 28.20 27.44 23.65
N THR A 58 27.31 26.62 23.10
CA THR A 58 27.53 26.06 21.77
C THR A 58 26.41 26.58 20.90
N ASP A 59 26.78 27.52 20.04
CA ASP A 59 26.00 27.94 18.89
C ASP A 59 25.78 26.68 18.05
N THR A 60 24.60 26.07 18.17
CA THR A 60 24.19 25.03 17.23
C THR A 60 23.75 25.78 15.99
N GLU A 61 24.73 26.00 15.12
CA GLU A 61 24.50 26.38 13.74
C GLU A 61 23.57 25.31 13.16
N ALA A 62 22.32 25.72 12.93
CA ALA A 62 21.31 24.89 12.32
C ALA A 62 21.73 24.66 10.86
N GLU A 63 22.58 23.66 10.67
CA GLU A 63 22.91 23.10 9.37
C GLU A 63 21.57 22.74 8.73
N ALA A 64 21.20 23.48 7.68
CA ALA A 64 19.97 23.24 6.94
C ALA A 64 20.05 21.83 6.35
N ALA A 65 19.48 20.87 7.07
CA ALA A 65 19.33 19.51 6.61
C ALA A 65 18.54 19.59 5.31
N SER A 66 19.23 19.33 4.19
CA SER A 66 18.56 18.96 2.95
C SER A 66 17.53 17.89 3.30
N PRO A 67 16.26 18.00 2.84
CA PRO A 67 15.24 17.04 3.24
C PRO A 67 15.77 15.67 2.84
N ALA A 68 16.11 14.86 3.85
CA ALA A 68 16.42 13.46 3.63
C ALA A 68 15.17 12.89 2.97
N SER A 69 15.28 12.58 1.68
CA SER A 69 14.22 11.91 0.95
C SER A 69 14.22 10.49 1.49
N GLY A 70 13.53 10.31 2.62
CA GLY A 70 13.34 9.01 3.24
C GLY A 70 12.52 8.10 2.32
N PRO A 71 12.50 6.79 2.61
CA PRO A 71 11.59 5.88 1.94
C PRO A 71 10.16 6.43 2.01
N VAL A 72 9.50 6.55 0.86
CA VAL A 72 8.09 6.94 0.77
C VAL A 72 7.26 5.67 0.78
N ASP A 73 6.35 5.56 1.73
CA ASP A 73 5.31 4.52 1.71
C ASP A 73 4.10 5.05 0.95
N ILE A 74 3.49 4.22 0.12
CA ILE A 74 2.30 4.60 -0.66
C ILE A 74 1.11 3.80 -0.12
N ALA A 75 -0.05 4.44 0.04
CA ALA A 75 -1.28 3.76 0.39
C ALA A 75 -2.36 3.99 -0.67
N ALA A 76 -3.04 2.93 -1.09
CA ALA A 76 -4.23 2.99 -1.93
C ALA A 76 -5.45 2.60 -1.09
N THR A 77 -6.44 3.47 -1.02
CA THR A 77 -7.67 3.28 -0.26
C THR A 77 -8.88 3.29 -1.19
N LEU A 78 -9.69 2.24 -1.14
CA LEU A 78 -10.99 2.16 -1.80
C LEU A 78 -12.08 2.34 -0.74
N THR A 79 -13.01 3.27 -0.97
CA THR A 79 -14.16 3.54 -0.10
C THR A 79 -15.46 3.25 -0.85
N PHE A 80 -16.37 2.54 -0.20
CA PHE A 80 -17.69 2.18 -0.75
C PHE A 80 -18.78 3.15 -0.28
N ALA A 81 -19.96 3.09 -0.91
CA ALA A 81 -21.08 3.98 -0.62
C ALA A 81 -21.59 3.89 0.84
N ASP A 82 -21.45 2.73 1.48
CA ASP A 82 -21.78 2.50 2.89
C ASP A 82 -20.76 3.14 3.87
N GLY A 83 -19.67 3.70 3.36
CA GLY A 83 -18.58 4.30 4.15
C GLY A 83 -17.50 3.31 4.58
N SER A 84 -17.70 2.01 4.34
CA SER A 84 -16.68 0.98 4.49
C SER A 84 -15.49 1.24 3.55
N ALA A 85 -14.28 0.91 4.00
CA ALA A 85 -13.07 1.14 3.22
C ALA A 85 -12.01 0.06 3.44
N VAL A 86 -11.24 -0.23 2.39
CA VAL A 86 -10.04 -1.06 2.42
C VAL A 86 -8.83 -0.22 2.03
N SER A 87 -7.71 -0.40 2.74
CA SER A 87 -6.44 0.25 2.43
C SER A 87 -5.36 -0.79 2.18
N VAL A 88 -4.55 -0.55 1.15
CA VAL A 88 -3.38 -1.36 0.79
C VAL A 88 -2.15 -0.47 0.89
N GLU A 89 -1.22 -0.81 1.78
CA GLU A 89 0.01 -0.07 2.02
C GLU A 89 1.19 -0.76 1.33
N PHE A 90 2.04 0.03 0.68
CA PHE A 90 3.24 -0.40 -0.02
C PHE A 90 4.46 0.18 0.65
N ALA A 91 5.28 -0.70 1.21
CA ALA A 91 6.58 -0.33 1.74
C ALA A 91 7.49 0.20 0.63
N ALA A 92 8.39 1.13 0.97
CA ALA A 92 9.45 1.51 0.06
C ALA A 92 10.31 0.28 -0.33
N GLY A 93 10.58 0.15 -1.63
CA GLY A 93 11.36 -0.96 -2.18
C GLY A 93 10.54 -2.21 -2.57
N THR A 94 9.22 -2.24 -2.31
CA THR A 94 8.35 -3.27 -2.85
C THR A 94 8.44 -3.31 -4.37
N SER A 95 8.61 -4.51 -4.93
CA SER A 95 8.69 -4.67 -6.39
C SER A 95 7.35 -4.35 -7.05
N GLY A 96 7.37 -3.85 -8.30
CA GLY A 96 6.13 -3.54 -9.02
C GLY A 96 5.21 -4.76 -9.16
N THR A 97 5.76 -5.94 -9.44
CA THR A 97 4.99 -7.18 -9.57
C THR A 97 4.30 -7.56 -8.26
N ASP A 98 5.03 -7.56 -7.15
CA ASP A 98 4.49 -7.88 -5.82
C ASP A 98 3.41 -6.87 -5.40
N ALA A 99 3.67 -5.58 -5.63
CA ALA A 99 2.70 -4.52 -5.36
C ALA A 99 1.41 -4.69 -6.17
N VAL A 100 1.50 -5.06 -7.46
CA VAL A 100 0.32 -5.27 -8.30
C VAL A 100 -0.45 -6.52 -7.86
N VAL A 101 0.22 -7.62 -7.51
CA VAL A 101 -0.44 -8.84 -7.00
C VAL A 101 -1.17 -8.53 -5.69
N LEU A 102 -0.49 -7.89 -4.73
CA LEU A 102 -1.07 -7.49 -3.46
C LEU A 102 -2.26 -6.54 -3.64
N LEU A 103 -2.12 -5.51 -4.48
CA LEU A 103 -3.19 -4.57 -4.77
C LEU A 103 -4.39 -5.26 -5.41
N ALA A 104 -4.15 -6.16 -6.36
CA ALA A 104 -5.20 -6.89 -7.06
C ALA A 104 -5.97 -7.82 -6.14
N ASP A 105 -5.27 -8.57 -5.28
CA ASP A 105 -5.85 -9.46 -4.29
C ASP A 105 -6.77 -8.70 -3.32
N ARG A 106 -6.27 -7.60 -2.73
CA ARG A 106 -7.02 -6.86 -1.70
C ARG A 106 -8.20 -6.08 -2.27
N LEU A 107 -8.05 -5.47 -3.46
CA LEU A 107 -9.17 -4.80 -4.12
C LEU A 107 -10.22 -5.80 -4.62
N GLN A 108 -9.78 -6.98 -5.10
CA GLN A 108 -10.69 -8.05 -5.47
C GLN A 108 -11.51 -8.50 -4.28
N GLU A 109 -10.87 -8.81 -3.14
CA GLU A 109 -11.55 -9.27 -1.93
C GLU A 109 -12.65 -8.28 -1.49
N ALA A 110 -12.32 -6.98 -1.45
CA ALA A 110 -13.27 -5.95 -1.07
C ALA A 110 -14.46 -5.84 -2.05
N VAL A 111 -14.20 -5.94 -3.36
CA VAL A 111 -15.27 -5.92 -4.37
C VAL A 111 -16.10 -7.21 -4.36
N LEU A 112 -15.49 -8.36 -4.05
CA LEU A 112 -16.20 -9.63 -3.88
C LEU A 112 -17.17 -9.55 -2.69
N GLU A 113 -16.71 -9.00 -1.56
CA GLU A 113 -17.56 -8.80 -0.38
C GLU A 113 -18.77 -7.90 -0.71
N GLU A 114 -18.52 -6.73 -1.29
CA GLU A 114 -19.58 -5.78 -1.67
C GLU A 114 -20.55 -6.35 -2.72
N SER A 115 -20.04 -7.12 -3.68
CA SER A 115 -20.90 -7.72 -4.72
C SER A 115 -21.63 -8.99 -4.28
N GLY A 116 -21.58 -9.35 -2.99
CA GLY A 116 -22.26 -10.54 -2.45
C GLY A 116 -21.66 -11.86 -2.92
N GLY A 117 -20.35 -11.88 -3.19
CA GLY A 117 -19.60 -13.08 -3.55
C GLY A 117 -19.64 -13.46 -5.04
N ILE A 118 -20.14 -12.58 -5.92
CA ILE A 118 -20.13 -12.83 -7.36
C ILE A 118 -18.67 -12.94 -7.85
N PRO A 119 -18.25 -14.02 -8.54
CA PRO A 119 -16.88 -14.18 -9.03
C PRO A 119 -16.36 -13.03 -9.90
N ARG A 120 -15.32 -12.33 -9.44
CA ARG A 120 -14.73 -11.18 -10.14
C ARG A 120 -13.20 -11.12 -9.99
N PRO A 121 -12.41 -11.09 -11.08
CA PRO A 121 -12.86 -11.44 -12.42
C PRO A 121 -13.21 -12.94 -12.47
N PRO A 122 -14.19 -13.36 -13.30
CA PRO A 122 -14.56 -14.76 -13.39
C PRO A 122 -13.41 -15.59 -13.97
N CYS A 123 -13.17 -16.76 -13.38
CA CYS A 123 -12.28 -17.74 -13.98
C CYS A 123 -12.91 -18.30 -15.26
N PRO A 124 -12.21 -18.28 -16.42
CA PRO A 124 -12.78 -18.76 -17.68
C PRO A 124 -13.21 -20.23 -17.59
N GLY A 125 -14.50 -20.48 -17.81
CA GLY A 125 -15.08 -21.83 -17.82
C GLY A 125 -15.40 -22.40 -16.43
N HIS A 126 -15.26 -21.63 -15.35
CA HIS A 126 -15.49 -22.10 -13.98
C HIS A 126 -16.30 -21.11 -13.13
N ASP A 127 -16.92 -21.63 -12.06
CA ASP A 127 -17.76 -20.88 -11.13
C ASP A 127 -16.97 -20.44 -9.89
N HIS A 128 -15.86 -19.74 -10.10
CA HIS A 128 -15.05 -19.16 -9.03
C HIS A 128 -14.27 -17.95 -9.55
N PRO A 129 -13.87 -17.02 -8.66
CA PRO A 129 -12.98 -15.94 -9.07
C PRO A 129 -11.63 -16.50 -9.54
N ALA A 130 -11.01 -15.82 -10.50
CA ALA A 130 -9.59 -15.99 -10.75
C ALA A 130 -8.81 -15.25 -9.67
N VAL A 131 -7.69 -15.80 -9.19
CA VAL A 131 -6.88 -15.22 -8.11
C VAL A 131 -5.68 -14.47 -8.67
N ALA A 132 -5.25 -13.39 -8.01
CA ALA A 132 -4.03 -12.70 -8.36
C ALA A 132 -2.81 -13.54 -7.96
N ALA A 133 -1.83 -13.67 -8.86
CA ALA A 133 -0.57 -14.35 -8.59
C ALA A 133 0.53 -13.85 -9.53
N GLU A 134 1.78 -13.98 -9.11
CA GLU A 134 2.90 -13.86 -10.05
C GLU A 134 3.04 -15.15 -10.86
N VAL A 135 3.12 -15.03 -12.19
CA VAL A 135 3.44 -16.13 -13.10
C VAL A 135 4.61 -15.71 -13.98
N ASN A 136 5.80 -16.30 -13.76
CA ASN A 136 7.04 -15.98 -14.48
C ASN A 136 7.39 -14.47 -14.43
N GLY A 137 7.30 -13.84 -13.26
CA GLY A 137 7.55 -12.41 -13.09
C GLY A 137 6.42 -11.48 -13.56
N VAL A 138 5.31 -12.03 -14.09
CA VAL A 138 4.17 -11.25 -14.58
C VAL A 138 2.99 -11.35 -13.61
N PRO A 139 2.48 -10.22 -13.07
CA PRO A 139 1.27 -10.25 -12.25
C PRO A 139 0.08 -10.66 -13.12
N SER A 140 -0.58 -11.75 -12.73
CA SER A 140 -1.59 -12.42 -13.54
C SER A 140 -2.78 -12.89 -12.72
N TRP A 141 -3.97 -12.87 -13.33
CA TRP A 141 -5.12 -13.62 -12.85
C TRP A 141 -4.97 -15.08 -13.26
N THR A 142 -5.06 -16.01 -12.31
CA THR A 142 -4.90 -17.44 -12.52
C THR A 142 -6.06 -18.25 -11.92
N CYS A 143 -6.22 -19.48 -12.39
CA CYS A 143 -7.16 -20.43 -11.81
C CYS A 143 -6.59 -20.97 -10.48
N PRO A 144 -7.26 -20.80 -9.32
CA PRO A 144 -6.79 -21.34 -8.04
C PRO A 144 -6.71 -22.88 -8.03
N HIS A 145 -7.52 -23.56 -8.86
CA HIS A 145 -7.56 -25.02 -8.90
C HIS A 145 -6.55 -25.65 -9.88
N GLY A 146 -5.77 -24.85 -10.63
CA GLY A 146 -4.77 -25.33 -11.60
C GLY A 146 -5.32 -26.15 -12.79
N MET A 147 -6.61 -26.48 -12.80
CA MET A 147 -7.31 -27.10 -13.91
C MET A 147 -7.66 -26.02 -14.93
N GLY A 148 -7.07 -26.11 -16.12
CA GLY A 148 -7.14 -25.04 -17.13
C GLY A 148 -6.10 -23.95 -16.86
N ARG A 149 -5.02 -23.94 -17.65
CA ARG A 149 -3.92 -22.97 -17.57
C ARG A 149 -4.32 -21.59 -18.07
N THR A 150 -5.47 -21.09 -17.66
CA THR A 150 -5.98 -19.80 -18.11
C THR A 150 -5.37 -18.72 -17.24
N THR A 151 -4.13 -18.37 -17.58
CA THR A 151 -3.41 -17.24 -17.01
C THR A 151 -3.63 -16.04 -17.91
N ARG A 152 -4.09 -14.92 -17.35
CA ARG A 152 -4.12 -13.63 -18.06
C ARG A 152 -3.35 -12.58 -17.26
N PRO A 153 -2.56 -11.72 -17.89
CA PRO A 153 -1.93 -10.59 -17.19
C PRO A 153 -2.98 -9.67 -16.55
N ILE A 154 -2.68 -9.16 -15.35
CA ILE A 154 -3.48 -8.12 -14.68
C ILE A 154 -3.25 -6.78 -15.37
N LEU A 155 -1.99 -6.46 -15.66
CA LEU A 155 -1.58 -5.26 -16.37
C LEU A 155 -0.94 -5.67 -17.70
N ARG A 156 -1.13 -4.84 -18.73
CA ARG A 156 -0.44 -5.03 -20.02
C ARG A 156 0.98 -4.49 -20.00
N ASP A 157 1.27 -3.53 -19.13
CA ASP A 157 2.57 -2.95 -18.85
C ASP A 157 2.61 -2.59 -17.36
N ALA A 158 3.53 -3.16 -16.58
CA ALA A 158 3.68 -2.91 -15.14
C ALA A 158 4.77 -1.86 -14.82
N GLY A 159 5.18 -1.07 -15.82
CA GLY A 159 6.25 -0.08 -15.75
C GLY A 159 5.82 1.24 -15.13
#